data_AF-A0A8J6XV27-F1
#
_entry.id   AF-A0A8J6XV27-F1
#
_cell.length_a   1.000
_cell.length_b   1.000
_cell.length_c   1.000
_cell.angle_alpha   90.00
_cell.angle_beta   90.00
_cell.angle_gamma   90.00
#
_symmetry.space_group_name_H-M   'P 1'
#
loop_
_entity.id
_entity.type
_entity.pdbx_description
1 polymer ?
#
loop_
_entity_poly.entity_id
_entity_poly.type
_entity_poly.pdbx_seq_one_letter_code
_entity_poly.pdbx_strand_id
1 'polypeptide(L)' 'MYKPTILRQLFQSIPEAIGRVISFISGAVTRIFGPTDDDYPKTGVQPFEGDPAKDNKQF' A
#
# COMPACT_ATOMS: atom_id res chain seq x y z
N MET A 1 9.00 -4.92 52.32
CA MET A 1 8.91 -5.82 51.16
C MET A 1 8.27 -5.05 50.00
N TYR A 2 9.05 -4.29 49.24
CA TYR A 2 8.57 -3.65 48.02
C TYR A 2 8.74 -4.68 46.88
N LYS A 3 7.65 -5.05 46.20
CA LYS A 3 7.70 -5.98 45.07
C LYS A 3 8.03 -5.19 43.80
N PRO A 4 9.20 -5.39 43.15
CA PRO A 4 9.66 -4.61 41.99
C PRO A 4 8.90 -4.88 40.68
N THR A 5 7.75 -5.56 40.74
CA THR A 5 7.03 -6.10 39.58
C THR A 5 6.34 -5.00 38.75
N ILE A 6 5.76 -3.98 39.40
CA ILE A 6 5.00 -2.92 38.74
C ILE A 6 5.91 -2.05 37.86
N LEU A 7 7.11 -1.71 38.35
CA LEU A 7 8.07 -0.90 37.60
C LEU A 7 8.56 -1.64 36.34
N ARG A 8 8.84 -2.95 36.44
CA ARG A 8 9.19 -3.78 35.28
C ARG A 8 8.04 -3.90 34.28
N GLN A 9 6.80 -4.10 34.76
CA GLN A 9 5.62 -4.15 33.89
C GLN A 9 5.41 -2.85 33.11
N LEU A 10 5.60 -1.69 33.76
CA LEU A 10 5.45 -0.40 33.11
C LEU A 10 6.45 -0.23 31.96
N PHE A 11 7.73 -0.57 32.18
CA PHE A 11 8.76 -0.51 31.13
C PHE A 11 8.56 -1.55 30.01
N GLN A 12 7.93 -2.69 30.30
CA GLN A 12 7.64 -3.72 29.28
C GLN A 12 6.39 -3.42 28.44
N SER A 13 5.41 -2.68 29.00
CA SER A 13 4.16 -2.38 28.31
C SER A 13 4.30 -1.40 27.13
N ILE A 14 5.30 -0.50 27.17
CA ILE A 14 5.51 0.52 26.13
C ILE A 14 6.02 -0.09 24.81
N PRO A 15 7.06 -0.94 24.80
CA PRO A 15 7.52 -1.61 23.57
C PRO A 15 6.45 -2.50 22.91
N GLU A 16 5.65 -3.22 23.71
CA GLU A 16 4.58 -4.08 23.19
C GLU A 16 3.47 -3.28 22.51
N ALA A 17 3.06 -2.15 23.10
CA ALA A 17 2.06 -1.27 22.51
C ALA A 17 2.53 -0.69 21.16
N ILE A 18 3.79 -0.27 21.08
CA ILE A 18 4.41 0.23 19.85
C ILE A 18 4.45 -0.86 18.77
N GLY A 19 4.87 -2.08 19.13
CA GLY A 19 4.92 -3.22 18.20
C GLY A 19 3.55 -3.54 17.60
N ARG A 20 2.48 -3.50 18.40
CA ARG A 20 1.10 -3.72 17.93
C ARG A 20 0.66 -2.64 16.93
N VAL A 21 0.95 -1.37 17.21
CA VAL A 21 0.63 -0.26 16.29
C VAL A 21 1.38 -0.39 14.98
N ILE A 22 2.68 -0.68 15.02
CA ILE A 22 3.50 -0.89 13.82
C ILE A 22 2.95 -2.05 12.99
N SER A 23 2.61 -3.18 13.63
CA SER A 23 2.03 -4.33 12.94
C SER A 23 0.67 -4.06 12.31
N PHE A 24 -0.13 -3.16 12.91
CA PHE A 24 -1.44 -2.78 12.39
C PHE A 24 -1.33 -1.89 11.14
N ILE A 25 -0.39 -0.94 11.13
CA ILE A 25 -0.22 0.00 10.01
C ILE A 25 0.70 -0.52 8.89
N SER A 26 1.58 -1.49 9.19
CA SER A 26 2.61 -1.95 8.24
C SER A 26 2.02 -2.47 6.94
N GLY A 27 0.93 -3.24 6.99
CA GLY A 27 0.28 -3.77 5.78
C GLY A 27 -0.26 -2.67 4.86
N ALA A 28 -0.83 -1.60 5.42
CA ALA A 28 -1.31 -0.46 4.65
C ALA A 28 -0.14 0.34 4.05
N VAL A 29 0.93 0.54 4.81
CA VAL A 29 2.15 1.20 4.32
C VAL A 29 2.76 0.41 3.17
N THR A 30 2.91 -0.91 3.31
CA THR A 30 3.42 -1.79 2.24
C THR A 30 2.52 -1.78 1.02
N ARG A 31 1.20 -1.62 1.16
CA ARG A 31 0.29 -1.54 0.01
C ARG A 31 0.37 -0.21 -0.73
N ILE A 32 0.51 0.92 -0.01
CA ILE A 32 0.49 2.27 -0.60
C ILE A 32 1.87 2.67 -1.12
N PHE A 33 2.92 2.33 -0.37
CA PHE A 33 4.29 2.76 -0.62
C PHE A 33 5.24 1.61 -0.95
N GLY A 34 4.75 0.36 -0.95
CA GLY A 34 5.56 -0.77 -1.36
C GLY A 34 5.84 -0.74 -2.85
N PRO A 35 6.84 -1.53 -3.30
CA PRO A 35 7.10 -1.71 -4.71
C PRO A 35 5.83 -2.13 -5.42
N THR A 36 5.47 -1.39 -6.45
CA THR A 36 4.37 -1.72 -7.32
C THR A 36 4.76 -2.96 -8.14
N ASP A 37 3.97 -4.03 -8.04
CA ASP A 37 4.05 -5.20 -8.94
C ASP A 37 3.28 -4.86 -10.22
N ASP A 38 3.80 -3.88 -10.94
CA ASP A 38 3.24 -3.44 -12.21
C ASP A 38 3.94 -4.18 -13.34
N ASP A 39 3.31 -5.28 -13.74
CA ASP A 39 3.63 -6.00 -14.98
C ASP A 39 3.08 -5.27 -16.22
N TYR A 40 2.59 -4.02 -16.08
CA TYR A 40 2.16 -3.24 -17.22
C TYR A 40 3.37 -2.97 -18.12
N PRO A 41 3.24 -3.30 -19.41
CA PRO A 41 4.34 -3.13 -20.33
C PRO A 41 4.83 -1.68 -20.30
N LYS A 42 6.15 -1.48 -20.21
CA LYS A 42 6.79 -0.16 -20.37
C LYS A 42 6.34 0.56 -21.66
N THR A 43 5.87 -0.23 -22.62
CA THR A 43 5.26 0.20 -23.88
C THR A 43 4.05 -0.67 -24.18
N GLY A 44 2.86 -0.07 -24.24
CA GLY A 44 1.68 -0.70 -24.83
C GLY A 44 1.49 -0.21 -26.26
N VAL A 45 1.25 -1.12 -27.21
CA VAL A 45 0.62 -0.75 -28.50
C VAL A 45 -0.84 -0.49 -28.20
N GLN A 46 -1.31 0.72 -28.46
CA GLN A 46 -2.73 1.06 -28.34
C GLN A 46 -3.50 0.15 -29.32
N PRO A 47 -4.35 -0.79 -28.85
CA PRO A 47 -4.88 -1.84 -29.73
C PRO A 47 -5.92 -1.33 -30.72
N PHE A 48 -6.48 -0.13 -30.51
CA PHE A 48 -7.43 0.48 -31.42
C PHE A 48 -7.11 1.98 -31.57
N GLU A 49 -6.38 2.32 -32.62
CA GLU A 49 -6.67 3.57 -33.32
C GLU A 49 -8.01 3.32 -34.01
N GLY A 50 -9.12 3.62 -33.33
CA GLY A 50 -10.44 3.39 -33.91
C GLY A 50 -10.50 4.02 -35.29
N ASP A 51 -10.87 3.25 -36.32
CA ASP A 51 -11.02 3.78 -37.67
C ASP A 51 -11.88 5.05 -37.59
N PRO A 52 -11.42 6.19 -38.13
CA PRO A 52 -12.25 7.37 -38.16
C PRO A 52 -13.58 6.99 -38.83
N ALA A 53 -14.68 7.39 -38.20
CA ALA A 53 -16.01 7.11 -38.74
C ALA A 53 -16.03 7.51 -40.22
N LYS A 54 -16.41 6.58 -41.10
CA LYS A 54 -16.47 6.82 -42.55
C LYS A 54 -17.23 8.13 -42.76
N ASP A 55 -16.58 9.07 -43.44
CA ASP A 55 -17.18 10.37 -43.70
C ASP A 55 -18.32 10.19 -44.71
N ASN A 56 -19.52 10.04 -44.16
CA ASN A 56 -20.74 9.88 -44.92
C ASN A 56 -21.33 11.26 -45.20
N LYS A 57 -20.58 12.16 -45.85
CA LYS A 57 -21.14 13.44 -46.30
C LYS A 57 -20.85 13.66 -47.78
N GLN A 58 -21.76 13.08 -48.55
CA GLN A 58 -22.10 13.53 -49.89
C GLN A 58 -22.60 14.98 -49.79
N PHE A 59 -21.85 15.92 -50.36
CA PHE A 59 -22.33 17.25 -50.72
C PHE A 59 -21.81 17.60 -52.10
#